data_AF-A0A354U601-F1
#
_entry.id   AF-A0A354U601-F1
#
_cell.length_a   1.000
_cell.length_b   1.000
_cell.length_c   1.000
_cell.angle_alpha   90.00
_cell.angle_beta   90.00
_cell.angle_gamma   90.00
#
_symmetry.space_group_name_H-M   'P 1'
#
loop_
_entity.id
_entity.type
_entity.pdbx_description
1 polymer ?
#
loop_
_entity_poly.entity_id
_entity_poly.type
_entity_poly.pdbx_seq_one_letter_code
_entity_poly.pdbx_strand_id
1 'polypeptide(L)' 'SPRQYRECAQLRRAANLLERADFSISEIAAMSGMPDPYYFSARFRKFSGLSPRDYRKRSRREK' A
#
# COMPACT_ATOMS: atom_id res chain seq x y z
N SER A 1 18.10 8.29 3.46
CA SER A 1 17.94 9.41 2.51
C SER A 1 16.51 9.97 2.59
N PRO A 2 16.30 11.30 2.45
CA PRO A 2 14.98 11.94 2.45
C PRO A 2 13.95 11.27 1.51
N ARG A 3 14.42 10.69 0.40
CA ARG A 3 13.59 9.96 -0.56
C ARG A 3 12.99 8.67 0.02
N GLN A 4 13.76 7.93 0.82
CA GLN A 4 13.28 6.70 1.47
C GLN A 4 12.25 7.01 2.55
N TYR A 5 12.41 8.12 3.26
CA TYR A 5 11.44 8.55 4.27
C TYR A 5 10.07 8.85 3.65
N ARG A 6 10.06 9.61 2.55
CA ARG A 6 8.83 9.87 1.78
C ARG A 6 8.15 8.59 1.33
N GLU A 7 8.93 7.69 0.74
CA GLU A 7 8.40 6.41 0.26
C GLU A 7 7.80 5.58 1.40
N CYS A 8 8.48 5.46 2.54
CA CYS A 8 7.93 4.77 3.70
C CYS A 8 6.63 5.40 4.21
N ALA A 9 6.52 6.74 4.20
CA ALA A 9 5.29 7.44 4.58
C ALA A 9 4.14 7.15 3.61
N GLN A 10 4.41 7.14 2.30
CA GLN A 10 3.44 6.77 1.27
C GLN A 10 2.94 5.33 1.45
N LEU A 11 3.85 4.38 1.68
CA LEU A 11 3.50 2.97 1.86
C LEU A 11 2.74 2.71 3.18
N ARG A 12 3.05 3.45 4.25
CA ARG A 12 2.26 3.42 5.49
C ARG A 12 0.83 3.92 5.28
N ARG A 13 0.65 4.99 4.50
CA ARG A 13 -0.68 5.50 4.14
C ARG A 13 -1.47 4.46 3.35
N ALA A 14 -0.82 3.81 2.37
CA ALA A 14 -1.44 2.74 1.59
C ALA A 14 -1.90 1.57 2.47
N ALA A 15 -1.08 1.14 3.43
CA ALA A 15 -1.44 0.06 4.37
C ALA A 15 -2.71 0.40 5.17
N ASN A 16 -2.80 1.63 5.69
CA ASN A 16 -3.98 2.10 6.41
C ASN A 16 -5.25 2.10 5.54
N LEU A 17 -5.14 2.55 4.28
CA LEU A 17 -6.25 2.52 3.34
C LEU A 17 -6.69 1.09 2.99
N LEU A 18 -5.73 0.16 2.81
CA LEU A 18 -6.03 -1.25 2.54
C LEU A 18 -6.80 -1.91 3.68
N GLU A 19 -6.56 -1.49 4.92
CA GLU A 19 -7.19 -2.04 6.12
C GLU A 19 -8.57 -1.46 6.43
N ARG A 20 -8.87 -0.27 5.93
CA ARG A 20 -10.02 0.54 6.39
C ARG A 20 -10.97 0.97 5.29
N ALA A 21 -10.56 0.95 4.02
CA ALA A 21 -11.33 1.46 2.91
C ALA A 21 -11.49 0.42 1.79
N ASP A 22 -12.58 0.55 1.02
CA ASP A 22 -12.96 -0.35 -0.08
C ASP A 22 -12.55 0.13 -1.47
N PHE A 23 -11.67 1.13 -1.56
CA PHE A 23 -11.08 1.58 -2.82
C PHE A 23 -10.36 0.44 -3.54
N SER A 24 -10.24 0.51 -4.86
CA SER A 24 -9.40 -0.39 -5.64
C SER A 24 -7.91 -0.22 -5.28
N ILE A 25 -7.09 -1.22 -5.64
CA ILE A 25 -5.63 -1.12 -5.42
C ILE A 25 -5.03 0.08 -6.17
N SER A 26 -5.52 0.36 -7.38
CA SER A 26 -5.07 1.50 -8.19
C SER A 26 -5.43 2.85 -7.58
N GLU A 27 -6.64 3.00 -7.04
CA GLU A 27 -7.06 4.22 -6.34
C GLU A 27 -6.20 4.43 -5.08
N ILE A 28 -5.96 3.38 -4.29
CA ILE A 28 -5.08 3.47 -3.12
C ILE A 28 -3.66 3.87 -3.50
N ALA A 29 -3.13 3.33 -4.59
CA ALA A 29 -1.81 3.68 -5.12
C ALA A 29 -1.74 5.19 -5.44
N ALA A 30 -2.74 5.71 -6.17
CA ALA A 30 -2.86 7.14 -6.48
C ALA A 30 -2.99 8.01 -5.22
N MET A 31 -3.89 7.66 -4.30
CA MET A 31 -4.12 8.39 -3.03
C MET A 31 -2.91 8.39 -2.10
N SER A 32 -2.05 7.37 -2.21
CA SER A 32 -0.83 7.23 -1.44
C SER A 32 0.36 7.96 -2.08
N GLY A 33 0.18 8.57 -3.26
CA GLY A 33 1.24 9.29 -3.99
C GLY A 33 2.16 8.38 -4.80
N MET A 34 1.71 7.17 -5.13
CA MET A 34 2.42 6.20 -5.98
C MET A 34 1.47 5.76 -7.12
N PRO A 35 1.15 6.65 -8.08
CA PRO A 35 0.09 6.41 -9.07
C PRO A 35 0.39 5.26 -10.05
N ASP A 36 1.66 4.86 -10.20
CA ASP A 36 2.03 3.69 -10.99
C ASP A 36 1.70 2.39 -10.21
N PRO A 37 0.74 1.57 -10.67
CA PRO A 37 0.29 0.39 -9.92
C PRO A 37 1.34 -0.73 -9.85
N TYR A 38 2.19 -0.88 -10.87
CA TYR A 38 3.23 -1.90 -10.91
C TYR A 38 4.36 -1.56 -9.92
N TYR A 39 4.81 -0.31 -9.96
CA TYR A 39 5.79 0.23 -9.03
C TYR A 39 5.27 0.16 -7.59
N PHE A 40 4.04 0.64 -7.36
CA PHE A 40 3.39 0.57 -6.06
C PHE A 40 3.35 -0.87 -5.52
N SER A 41 2.87 -1.82 -6.33
CA SER A 41 2.74 -3.21 -5.88
C SER A 41 4.09 -3.84 -5.53
N ALA A 42 5.13 -3.58 -6.32
CA ALA A 42 6.48 -4.06 -6.04
C ALA A 42 7.06 -3.46 -4.76
N ARG A 43 6.91 -2.14 -4.57
CA ARG A 43 7.41 -1.43 -3.38
C ARG A 43 6.63 -1.79 -2.13
N PHE A 44 5.32 -1.91 -2.23
CA PHE A 44 4.46 -2.34 -1.13
C PHE A 44 4.77 -3.77 -0.68
N ARG A 45 5.02 -4.69 -1.63
CA ARG A 45 5.46 -6.04 -1.29
C ARG A 45 6.80 -6.06 -0.59
N LYS A 46 7.75 -5.25 -1.04
CA LYS A 46 9.05 -5.10 -0.35
C LYS A 46 8.91 -4.52 1.06
N PHE A 47 7.93 -3.64 1.28
CA PHE A 47 7.69 -2.98 2.56
C PHE A 47 6.91 -3.84 3.57
N SER A 48 5.87 -4.54 3.12
CA SER A 48 4.93 -5.28 4.00
C SER A 48 5.13 -6.80 3.99
N GLY A 49 5.93 -7.33 3.05
CA GLY A 49 6.10 -8.76 2.79
C GLY A 49 4.96 -9.38 1.95
N LEU A 50 3.87 -8.66 1.69
CA LEU A 50 2.70 -9.16 0.96
C LEU A 50 2.33 -8.27 -0.23
N SER A 51 1.64 -8.84 -1.22
CA SER A 51 0.99 -8.00 -2.23
C SER A 51 -0.09 -7.12 -1.58
N PRO A 52 -0.42 -5.94 -2.14
CA PRO A 52 -1.50 -5.10 -1.62
C PRO A 52 -2.83 -5.85 -1.44
N ARG A 53 -3.15 -6.75 -2.38
CA ARG A 53 -4.37 -7.56 -2.36
C ARG A 53 -4.35 -8.59 -1.22
N ASP A 54 -3.23 -9.27 -1.04
CA ASP A 54 -3.09 -10.27 0.04
C ASP A 54 -3.06 -9.60 1.41
N TYR A 55 -2.38 -8.45 1.51
CA TYR A 55 -2.37 -7.64 2.72
C TYR A 55 -3.78 -7.24 3.13
N ARG A 56 -4.58 -6.69 2.20
CA ARG A 56 -6.00 -6.36 2.45
C ARG A 56 -6.78 -7.57 2.93
N LYS A 57 -6.65 -8.71 2.25
CA LYS A 57 -7.38 -9.94 2.61
C LYS A 57 -7.01 -10.43 4.00
N ARG A 58 -5.72 -10.41 4.36
CA ARG A 58 -5.23 -10.81 5.68
C ARG A 58 -5.73 -9.86 6.76
N SER A 59 -5.50 -8.55 6.62
CA SER A 59 -5.84 -7.58 7.66
C SER A 59 -7.34 -7.43 7.92
N ARG A 60 -8.20 -7.83 6.97
CA ARG A 60 -9.66 -7.85 7.16
C ARG A 60 -10.18 -9.16 7.75
N ARG A 61 -9.39 -10.23 7.73
CA ARG A 61 -9.75 -11.53 8.31
C ARG A 61 -9.25 -11.65 9.76
N GLU A 62 -8.22 -10.91 10.13
CA GLU A 62 -7.67 -10.83 11.48
C GLU A 62 -8.38 -9.80 12.38
N LYS A 63 -9.36 -9.06 11.84
CA LYS A 63 -10.29 -8.21 12.60
C LYS A 63 -11.62 -8.92 12.75
#